data_AF-A0AAP9WQ17-F1
#
_entry.id   AF-A0AAP9WQ17-F1
#
_cell.length_a   1.000
_cell.length_b   1.000
_cell.length_c   1.000
_cell.angle_alpha   90.00
_cell.angle_beta   90.00
_cell.angle_gamma   90.00
#
_symmetry.space_group_name_H-M   'P 1'
#
loop_
_entity.id
_entity.type
_entity.pdbx_description
1 polymer ?
#
loop_
_entity_poly.entity_id
_entity_poly.type
_entity_poly.pdbx_seq_one_letter_code
_entity_poly.pdbx_strand_id
1 'polypeptide(L)'
;MFDQLVKSTQEFLKERISSPLLISFAIAWCASNWDLLYVLLFEDKTIGLIDRIIYARINHGSINFNIFEPFLFSISFTVIYPFVSLLTVALWSWVDNRKKKIINQIYNKRELTLEESLVLRENIERLKEDYGKSLTKKDREIQDYKDEVNRLKESLNNSESSYVNNTDEIRLRFEITDLAKRLLKKFPNNKKEIDTIFNMVSGADTLSGLSSVEAEILTFLTVNGIVELLDHTKLIYKYSELGKKVVSVIVDDEIDLT
;
A
#
# COMPACT_ATOMS: atom_id res chain seq x y z
N MET A 1 39.58 -31.23 -11.19
CA MET A 1 40.52 -30.66 -12.20
C MET A 1 39.99 -30.83 -13.62
N PHE A 2 39.72 -32.05 -14.10
CA PHE A 2 39.09 -32.25 -15.42
C PHE A 2 37.74 -31.54 -15.55
N ASP A 3 36.86 -31.64 -14.56
CA ASP A 3 35.57 -30.93 -14.58
C ASP A 3 35.70 -29.40 -14.54
N GLN A 4 36.77 -28.89 -13.94
CA GLN A 4 37.05 -27.45 -13.91
C GLN A 4 37.61 -26.97 -15.24
N LEU A 5 38.43 -27.78 -15.92
CA LEU A 5 38.90 -27.52 -17.28
C LEU A 5 37.77 -27.63 -18.31
N VAL A 6 36.84 -28.58 -18.14
CA VAL A 6 35.65 -28.70 -19.00
C VAL A 6 34.71 -27.50 -18.79
N LYS A 7 34.49 -27.07 -17.55
CA LYS A 7 33.65 -25.89 -17.28
C LYS A 7 34.27 -24.59 -17.78
N SER A 8 35.57 -24.38 -17.55
CA SER A 8 36.26 -23.16 -18.01
C SER A 8 36.40 -23.10 -19.52
N THR A 9 36.60 -24.23 -20.20
CA THR A 9 36.54 -24.30 -21.67
C THR A 9 35.11 -24.08 -22.18
N GLN A 10 34.08 -24.64 -21.54
CA GLN A 10 32.68 -24.39 -21.89
C GLN A 10 32.28 -22.92 -21.74
N GLU A 11 32.73 -22.25 -20.68
CA GLU A 11 32.48 -20.83 -20.43
C GLU A 11 33.23 -19.94 -21.45
N PHE A 12 34.49 -20.24 -21.74
CA PHE A 12 35.28 -19.54 -22.76
C PHE A 12 34.73 -19.73 -24.18
N LEU A 13 34.27 -20.93 -24.51
CA LEU A 13 33.62 -21.26 -25.78
C LEU A 13 32.23 -20.59 -25.87
N LYS A 14 31.50 -20.47 -24.76
CA LYS A 14 30.23 -19.71 -24.70
C LYS A 14 30.42 -18.21 -24.94
N GLU A 15 31.49 -17.62 -24.41
CA GLU A 15 31.76 -16.18 -24.55
C GLU A 15 32.28 -15.79 -25.94
N ARG A 16 33.07 -16.66 -26.60
CA ARG A 16 33.68 -16.37 -27.92
C ARG A 16 32.98 -17.03 -29.10
N ILE A 17 32.19 -18.07 -28.87
CA ILE A 17 31.37 -18.74 -29.88
C ILE A 17 29.87 -18.52 -29.63
N SER A 18 29.52 -17.26 -29.33
CA SER A 18 28.14 -16.78 -29.19
C SER A 18 27.29 -16.93 -30.46
N SER A 19 27.88 -17.37 -31.57
CA SER A 19 27.17 -17.67 -32.81
C SER A 19 27.02 -19.19 -32.99
N PRO A 20 25.80 -19.74 -32.83
CA PRO A 20 25.50 -21.15 -33.14
C PRO A 20 25.94 -21.56 -34.55
N LEU A 21 25.97 -20.60 -35.48
CA LEU A 21 26.44 -20.78 -36.84
C LEU A 21 27.94 -21.10 -36.90
N LEU A 22 28.78 -20.46 -36.08
CA LEU A 22 30.22 -20.72 -36.08
C LEU A 22 30.54 -22.13 -35.55
N ILE A 23 29.84 -22.58 -34.51
CA ILE A 23 29.99 -23.95 -33.98
C ILE A 23 29.52 -24.96 -35.02
N SER A 24 28.32 -24.74 -35.56
CA SER A 24 27.75 -25.62 -36.57
C SER A 24 28.63 -25.69 -37.82
N PHE A 25 29.24 -24.56 -38.22
CA PHE A 25 30.17 -24.50 -39.34
C PHE A 25 31.47 -25.24 -39.04
N ALA A 26 32.07 -25.03 -37.86
CA ALA A 26 33.28 -25.74 -37.48
C ALA A 26 33.06 -27.27 -37.46
N ILE A 27 31.93 -27.73 -36.91
CA ILE A 27 31.56 -29.16 -36.90
C ILE A 27 31.33 -29.67 -38.33
N ALA A 28 30.55 -28.95 -39.14
CA ALA A 28 30.29 -29.32 -40.53
C ALA A 28 31.58 -29.37 -41.35
N TRP A 29 32.49 -28.41 -41.13
CA TRP A 29 33.76 -28.30 -41.81
C TRP A 29 34.69 -29.46 -41.44
N CYS A 30 34.79 -29.80 -40.15
CA CYS A 30 35.54 -30.96 -39.70
C CYS A 30 34.96 -32.28 -40.22
N ALA A 31 33.64 -32.39 -40.34
CA ALA A 31 32.98 -33.57 -40.90
C ALA A 31 33.21 -33.72 -42.41
N SER A 32 33.16 -32.61 -43.16
CA SER A 32 33.40 -32.61 -44.61
C SER A 32 34.88 -32.73 -44.99
N ASN A 33 35.80 -32.24 -44.15
CA ASN A 33 37.25 -32.27 -44.39
C ASN A 33 37.98 -33.20 -43.39
N TRP A 34 37.34 -34.32 -43.04
CA TRP A 34 37.85 -35.26 -42.04
C TRP A 34 39.16 -35.93 -42.46
N ASP A 35 39.32 -36.15 -43.76
CA ASP A 35 40.51 -36.70 -44.43
C ASP A 35 41.69 -35.73 -44.37
N LEU A 36 41.46 -34.43 -44.59
CA LEU A 36 42.47 -33.39 -44.38
C LEU A 36 42.92 -33.33 -42.91
N LEU A 37 41.99 -33.35 -41.97
CA LEU A 37 42.30 -33.36 -40.55
C LEU A 37 43.08 -34.61 -40.15
N TYR A 38 42.74 -35.76 -40.73
CA TYR A 38 43.44 -37.01 -40.50
C TYR A 38 44.90 -36.94 -40.96
N VAL A 39 45.14 -36.46 -42.18
CA VAL A 39 46.51 -36.32 -42.76
C VAL A 39 47.35 -35.27 -42.01
N LEU A 40 46.73 -34.24 -41.44
CA LEU A 40 47.43 -33.18 -40.69
C LEU A 40 47.72 -33.56 -39.23
N LEU A 41 46.80 -34.24 -38.56
CA LEU A 41 46.91 -34.52 -37.12
C LEU A 41 47.62 -35.83 -36.81
N PHE A 42 47.60 -36.81 -37.71
CA PHE A 42 48.23 -38.11 -37.49
C PHE A 42 49.56 -38.18 -38.23
N GLU A 43 50.65 -38.32 -37.47
CA GLU A 43 51.98 -38.50 -38.02
C GLU A 43 52.15 -39.94 -38.52
N ASP A 44 52.60 -40.07 -39.75
CA ASP A 44 52.98 -41.31 -40.39
C ASP A 44 54.41 -41.08 -40.86
N LYS A 45 55.33 -41.87 -40.33
CA LYS A 45 56.77 -41.76 -40.57
C LYS A 45 57.13 -42.00 -42.04
N THR A 46 56.21 -42.53 -42.84
CA THR A 46 56.40 -42.84 -44.26
C THR A 46 56.01 -41.69 -45.20
N ILE A 47 55.17 -40.74 -44.74
CA ILE A 47 54.66 -39.65 -45.57
C ILE A 47 55.31 -38.33 -45.13
N GLY A 48 56.19 -37.79 -45.98
CA GLY A 48 56.88 -36.55 -45.74
C GLY A 48 55.94 -35.35 -45.65
N LEU A 49 56.37 -34.29 -44.96
CA LEU A 49 55.60 -33.05 -44.79
C LEU A 49 55.14 -32.43 -46.13
N ILE A 50 55.99 -32.53 -47.15
CA ILE A 50 55.73 -31.97 -48.48
C ILE A 50 54.57 -32.70 -49.17
N ASP A 51 54.49 -34.02 -49.06
CA ASP A 51 53.43 -34.82 -49.67
C ASP A 51 52.07 -34.53 -49.04
N ARG A 52 52.03 -34.25 -47.72
CA ARG A 52 50.83 -33.82 -47.00
C ARG A 52 50.32 -32.47 -47.49
N ILE A 53 51.23 -31.52 -47.72
CA ILE A 53 50.89 -30.18 -48.24
C ILE A 53 50.37 -30.28 -49.68
N ILE A 54 50.97 -31.15 -50.50
CA ILE A 54 50.51 -31.41 -51.87
C ILE A 54 49.13 -32.04 -51.87
N TYR A 55 48.89 -33.05 -51.02
CA TYR A 55 47.59 -33.68 -50.84
C TYR A 55 46.51 -32.65 -50.44
N ALA A 56 46.80 -31.80 -49.46
CA ALA A 56 45.89 -30.74 -49.03
C ALA A 56 45.58 -29.74 -50.15
N ARG A 57 46.60 -29.33 -50.94
CA ARG A 57 46.43 -28.38 -52.04
C ARG A 57 45.61 -28.96 -53.20
N ILE A 58 45.81 -30.23 -53.54
CA ILE A 58 45.12 -30.88 -54.66
C ILE A 58 43.66 -31.18 -54.30
N ASN A 59 43.42 -31.75 -53.11
CA ASN A 59 42.09 -32.25 -52.74
C ASN A 59 41.22 -31.20 -52.04
N HIS A 60 41.83 -30.24 -51.33
CA HIS A 60 41.11 -29.23 -50.54
C HIS A 60 41.40 -27.79 -50.98
N GLY A 61 42.08 -27.59 -52.11
CA GLY A 61 42.37 -26.26 -52.65
C GLY A 61 41.14 -25.54 -53.25
N SER A 62 40.06 -26.26 -53.53
CA SER A 62 38.83 -25.69 -54.06
C SER A 62 37.98 -25.06 -52.94
N ILE A 63 37.71 -23.76 -53.07
CA ILE A 63 36.95 -23.00 -52.06
C ILE A 63 35.49 -23.44 -51.94
N ASN A 64 34.92 -23.99 -53.02
CA ASN A 64 33.53 -24.41 -53.06
C ASN A 64 33.29 -25.63 -52.15
N PHE A 65 34.11 -26.67 -52.27
CA PHE A 65 33.98 -27.88 -51.45
C PHE A 65 34.47 -27.65 -50.01
N ASN A 66 35.52 -26.84 -49.84
CA ASN A 66 36.14 -26.67 -48.53
C ASN A 66 35.36 -25.69 -47.63
N ILE A 67 34.78 -24.62 -48.19
CA ILE A 67 34.13 -23.56 -47.39
C ILE A 67 32.62 -23.46 -47.66
N PHE A 68 32.20 -23.47 -48.93
CA PHE A 68 30.81 -23.19 -49.27
C PHE A 68 29.84 -24.29 -48.84
N GLU A 69 30.18 -25.57 -49.05
CA GLU A 69 29.34 -26.70 -48.64
C GLU A 69 29.14 -26.78 -47.11
N PRO A 70 30.19 -26.73 -46.27
CA PRO A 70 30.01 -26.70 -44.81
C PRO A 70 29.25 -25.46 -44.32
N PHE A 71 29.42 -24.32 -44.99
CA PHE A 71 28.71 -23.08 -44.66
C PHE A 71 27.22 -23.19 -44.95
N LEU A 72 26.85 -23.70 -46.13
CA LEU A 72 25.46 -23.90 -46.51
C LEU A 72 24.76 -24.93 -45.61
N PHE A 73 25.46 -26.03 -45.28
CA PHE A 73 24.96 -27.01 -44.33
C PHE A 73 24.77 -26.40 -42.93
N SER A 74 25.73 -25.60 -42.48
CA SER A 74 25.64 -24.96 -41.17
C SER A 74 24.50 -23.95 -41.06
N ILE A 75 24.28 -23.13 -42.09
CA ILE A 75 23.12 -22.22 -42.14
C ILE A 75 21.83 -23.02 -42.11
N SER A 76 21.73 -24.05 -42.97
CA SER A 76 20.54 -24.89 -43.05
C SER A 76 20.24 -25.56 -41.71
N PHE A 77 21.26 -26.12 -41.06
CA PHE A 77 21.11 -26.75 -39.75
C PHE A 77 20.73 -25.74 -38.67
N THR A 78 21.41 -24.59 -38.60
CA THR A 78 21.14 -23.54 -37.60
C THR A 78 19.73 -22.97 -37.72
N VAL A 79 19.20 -22.85 -38.94
CA VAL A 79 17.85 -22.36 -39.20
C VAL A 79 16.81 -23.45 -38.98
N ILE A 80 17.04 -24.68 -39.44
CA ILE A 80 16.05 -25.77 -39.38
C ILE A 80 15.95 -26.37 -37.96
N TYR A 81 17.06 -26.46 -37.24
CA TYR A 81 17.13 -27.12 -35.93
C TYR A 81 16.14 -26.56 -34.88
N PRO A 82 15.98 -25.23 -34.70
CA PRO A 82 14.98 -24.68 -33.81
C PRO A 82 13.55 -25.14 -34.12
N PHE A 83 13.19 -25.27 -35.40
CA PHE A 83 11.85 -25.73 -35.80
C PHE A 83 11.65 -27.22 -35.53
N VAL A 84 12.66 -28.05 -35.80
CA VAL A 84 12.62 -29.49 -35.48
C VAL A 84 12.54 -29.70 -33.96
N SER A 85 13.28 -28.91 -33.18
CA SER A 85 13.23 -28.92 -31.72
C SER A 85 11.84 -28.54 -31.20
N LEU A 86 11.27 -27.45 -31.71
CA LEU A 86 9.92 -27.02 -31.34
C LEU A 86 8.86 -28.07 -31.69
N LEU A 87 8.95 -28.68 -32.88
CA LEU A 87 8.05 -29.76 -33.28
C LEU A 87 8.16 -30.95 -32.33
N THR A 88 9.38 -31.33 -31.93
CA THR A 88 9.63 -32.43 -31.00
C THR A 88 8.99 -32.13 -29.64
N VAL A 89 9.19 -30.93 -29.10
CA VAL A 89 8.57 -30.51 -27.83
C VAL A 89 7.05 -30.50 -27.93
N ALA A 90 6.49 -30.00 -29.03
CA ALA A 90 5.05 -29.97 -29.26
C ALA A 90 4.45 -31.38 -29.33
N LEU A 91 5.12 -32.30 -30.03
CA LEU A 91 4.72 -33.70 -30.12
C LEU A 91 4.78 -34.38 -28.74
N TRP A 92 5.86 -34.18 -27.98
CA TRP A 92 5.97 -34.71 -26.62
C TRP A 92 4.88 -34.18 -25.69
N SER A 93 4.62 -32.87 -25.70
CA SER A 93 3.56 -32.26 -24.91
C SER A 93 2.17 -32.80 -25.28
N TRP A 94 1.92 -33.00 -26.58
CA TRP A 94 0.68 -33.61 -27.05
C TRP A 94 0.54 -35.05 -26.55
N VAL A 95 1.59 -35.88 -26.66
CA VAL A 95 1.59 -37.25 -26.16
C VAL A 95 1.35 -37.28 -24.65
N ASP A 96 2.02 -36.43 -23.88
CA ASP A 96 1.86 -36.37 -22.42
C ASP A 96 0.45 -35.96 -22.01
N ASN A 97 -0.13 -34.98 -22.70
CA ASN A 97 -1.51 -34.57 -22.45
C ASN A 97 -2.50 -35.69 -22.80
N ARG A 98 -2.28 -36.43 -23.89
CA ARG A 98 -3.10 -37.59 -24.25
C ARG A 98 -2.97 -38.70 -23.22
N LYS A 99 -1.75 -39.00 -22.78
CA LYS A 99 -1.46 -39.97 -21.72
C LYS A 99 -2.18 -39.60 -20.42
N LYS A 100 -2.04 -38.35 -19.95
CA LYS A 100 -2.75 -37.85 -18.76
C LYS A 100 -4.26 -37.95 -18.90
N LYS A 101 -4.82 -37.64 -20.07
CA LYS A 101 -6.26 -37.76 -20.32
C LYS A 101 -6.74 -39.21 -20.24
N ILE A 102 -6.01 -40.15 -20.83
CA ILE A 102 -6.32 -41.59 -20.77
C ILE A 102 -6.22 -42.09 -19.33
N ILE A 103 -5.15 -41.72 -18.63
CA ILE A 103 -4.94 -42.03 -17.22
C ILE A 103 -6.13 -41.53 -16.39
N ASN A 104 -6.51 -40.26 -16.50
CA ASN A 104 -7.65 -39.71 -15.77
C ASN A 104 -8.96 -40.42 -16.11
N GLN A 105 -9.18 -40.82 -17.37
CA GLN A 105 -10.36 -41.60 -17.75
C GLN A 105 -10.38 -42.99 -17.10
N ILE A 106 -9.22 -43.64 -16.95
CA ILE A 106 -9.10 -44.94 -16.27
C ILE A 106 -9.34 -44.76 -14.78
N TYR A 107 -8.67 -43.80 -14.14
CA TYR A 107 -8.81 -43.55 -12.70
C TYR A 107 -10.22 -43.11 -12.31
N ASN A 108 -10.89 -42.28 -13.12
CA ASN A 108 -12.26 -41.86 -12.83
C ASN A 108 -13.29 -42.99 -12.91
N LYS A 109 -12.99 -44.05 -13.67
CA LYS A 109 -13.85 -45.25 -13.76
C LYS A 109 -13.49 -46.31 -12.73
N ARG A 110 -12.36 -46.15 -12.02
CA ARG A 110 -11.90 -47.09 -11.02
C ARG A 110 -12.54 -46.75 -9.68
N GLU A 111 -13.05 -47.76 -8.99
CA GLU A 111 -13.38 -47.61 -7.58
C GLU A 111 -12.08 -47.45 -6.77
N LEU A 112 -12.15 -46.61 -5.74
CA LEU A 112 -11.02 -46.43 -4.81
C LEU A 112 -10.85 -47.70 -3.99
N THR A 113 -9.59 -48.10 -3.74
CA THR A 113 -9.34 -49.16 -2.76
C THR A 113 -9.61 -48.64 -1.35
N LEU A 114 -9.74 -49.56 -0.38
CA LEU A 114 -9.93 -49.18 1.02
C LEU A 114 -8.79 -48.29 1.52
N GLU A 115 -7.53 -48.64 1.19
CA GLU A 115 -6.34 -47.86 1.56
C GLU A 115 -6.38 -46.44 0.97
N GLU A 116 -6.67 -46.30 -0.32
CA GLU A 116 -6.78 -44.98 -0.97
C GLU A 116 -7.92 -44.15 -0.38
N SER A 117 -9.03 -44.80 -0.01
CA SER A 117 -10.15 -44.11 0.64
C SER A 117 -9.78 -43.60 2.04
N LEU A 118 -8.95 -44.34 2.78
CA LEU A 118 -8.45 -43.92 4.09
C LEU A 118 -7.50 -42.74 3.95
N VAL A 119 -6.55 -42.80 3.02
CA VAL A 119 -5.63 -41.68 2.73
C VAL A 119 -6.40 -40.44 2.27
N LEU A 120 -7.42 -40.60 1.41
CA LEU A 120 -8.27 -39.49 0.98
C LEU A 120 -9.02 -38.86 2.16
N ARG A 121 -9.56 -39.67 3.08
CA ARG A 121 -10.23 -39.16 4.28
C ARG A 121 -9.26 -38.39 5.18
N GLU A 122 -8.07 -38.93 5.41
CA GLU A 122 -7.03 -38.25 6.19
C GLU A 122 -6.65 -36.90 5.57
N ASN A 123 -6.47 -36.86 4.25
CA ASN A 123 -6.19 -35.61 3.55
C ASN A 123 -7.34 -34.59 3.66
N ILE A 124 -8.60 -35.05 3.57
CA ILE A 124 -9.78 -34.19 3.77
C ILE A 124 -9.83 -33.66 5.21
N GLU A 125 -9.52 -34.49 6.21
CA GLU A 125 -9.47 -34.08 7.61
C GLU A 125 -8.37 -33.05 7.87
N ARG A 126 -7.16 -33.28 7.35
CA ARG A 126 -6.06 -32.31 7.42
C ARG A 126 -6.43 -30.99 6.75
N LEU A 127 -7.03 -31.04 5.56
CA LEU A 127 -7.51 -29.84 4.87
C LEU A 127 -8.56 -29.09 5.71
N LYS A 128 -9.52 -29.80 6.30
CA LYS A 128 -10.53 -29.19 7.19
C LYS A 128 -9.89 -28.53 8.40
N GLU A 129 -8.90 -29.18 9.01
CA GLU A 129 -8.16 -28.63 10.15
C GLU A 129 -7.40 -27.36 9.75
N ASP A 130 -6.69 -27.38 8.63
CA ASP A 130 -5.96 -26.22 8.10
C ASP A 130 -6.90 -25.06 7.77
N TYR A 131 -8.04 -25.34 7.14
CA TYR A 131 -9.08 -24.35 6.89
C TYR A 131 -9.66 -23.80 8.20
N GLY A 132 -9.92 -24.64 9.20
CA GLY A 132 -10.40 -24.22 10.51
C GLY A 132 -9.40 -23.31 11.24
N LYS A 133 -8.10 -23.63 11.19
CA LYS A 133 -7.03 -22.77 11.71
C LYS A 133 -6.95 -21.44 10.97
N SER A 134 -7.07 -21.46 9.65
CA SER A 134 -7.07 -20.23 8.85
C SER A 134 -8.28 -19.34 9.16
N LEU A 135 -9.46 -19.94 9.32
CA LEU A 135 -10.69 -19.22 9.63
C LEU A 135 -10.62 -18.58 11.02
N THR A 136 -10.22 -19.36 12.04
CA THR A 136 -10.04 -18.84 13.41
C THR A 136 -8.99 -17.74 13.49
N LYS A 137 -7.92 -17.81 12.70
CA LYS A 137 -6.94 -16.71 12.60
C LYS A 137 -7.59 -15.46 12.01
N LYS A 138 -8.35 -15.59 10.92
CA LYS A 138 -9.06 -14.47 10.29
C LYS A 138 -10.12 -13.86 11.21
N ASP A 139 -10.85 -14.67 11.97
CA ASP A 139 -11.85 -14.18 12.92
C ASP A 139 -11.21 -13.37 14.04
N ARG A 140 -10.03 -13.79 14.53
CA ARG A 140 -9.23 -13.00 15.48
C ARG A 140 -8.76 -11.69 14.87
N GLU A 141 -8.21 -11.70 13.67
CA GLU A 141 -7.80 -10.48 12.96
C GLU A 141 -8.99 -9.50 12.78
N ILE A 142 -10.17 -10.01 12.43
CA ILE A 142 -11.39 -9.20 12.32
C ILE A 142 -11.79 -8.60 13.68
N GLN A 143 -11.68 -9.38 14.77
CA GLN A 143 -11.98 -8.90 16.10
C GLN A 143 -11.01 -7.80 16.52
N ASP A 144 -9.70 -8.01 16.31
CA ASP A 144 -8.66 -7.03 16.61
C ASP A 144 -8.90 -5.72 15.84
N TYR A 145 -9.23 -5.81 14.54
CA TYR A 145 -9.57 -4.62 13.74
C TYR A 145 -10.85 -3.93 14.21
N LYS A 146 -11.87 -4.67 14.66
CA LYS A 146 -13.09 -4.06 15.23
C LYS A 146 -12.77 -3.31 16.52
N ASP A 147 -11.94 -3.91 17.37
CA ASP A 147 -11.53 -3.29 18.64
C ASP A 147 -10.70 -2.03 18.38
N GLU A 148 -9.79 -2.05 17.41
CA GLU A 148 -9.03 -0.88 16.99
C GLU A 148 -9.93 0.23 16.43
N VAL A 149 -10.87 -0.11 15.55
CA VAL A 149 -11.85 0.85 15.01
C VAL A 149 -12.69 1.48 16.13
N ASN A 150 -13.12 0.69 17.12
CA ASN A 150 -13.87 1.21 18.26
C ASN A 150 -13.04 2.17 19.11
N ARG A 151 -11.78 1.83 19.41
CA ARG A 151 -10.86 2.71 20.16
C ARG A 151 -10.59 4.02 19.43
N LEU A 152 -10.42 3.97 18.11
CA LEU A 152 -10.24 5.16 17.28
C LEU A 152 -11.51 6.03 17.28
N LYS A 153 -12.70 5.43 17.18
CA LYS A 153 -13.97 6.16 17.27
C LYS A 153 -14.15 6.83 18.63
N GLU A 154 -13.85 6.14 19.73
CA GLU A 154 -13.91 6.74 21.07
C GLU A 154 -12.95 7.92 21.22
N SER A 155 -11.73 7.77 20.71
CA SER A 155 -10.72 8.82 20.73
C SER A 155 -11.14 10.04 19.90
N LEU A 156 -11.77 9.81 18.74
CA LEU A 156 -12.31 10.89 17.91
C LEU A 156 -13.46 11.62 18.60
N ASN A 157 -14.42 10.90 19.17
CA ASN A 157 -15.55 11.50 19.90
C ASN A 157 -15.09 12.34 21.11
N ASN A 158 -14.09 11.85 21.86
CA ASN A 158 -13.54 12.58 22.99
C ASN A 158 -12.79 13.85 22.55
N SER A 159 -12.10 13.78 21.42
CA SER A 159 -11.44 14.93 20.79
C SER A 159 -12.45 15.97 20.33
N GLU A 160 -13.48 15.56 19.57
CA GLU A 160 -14.55 16.45 19.10
C GLU A 160 -15.31 17.13 20.25
N SER A 161 -15.66 16.38 21.30
CA SER A 161 -16.31 16.95 22.49
C SER A 161 -15.43 18.00 23.18
N SER A 162 -14.11 17.76 23.26
CA SER A 162 -13.16 18.72 23.83
C SER A 162 -13.04 20.00 22.99
N TYR A 163 -13.08 19.90 21.66
CA TYR A 163 -13.06 21.06 20.76
C TYR A 163 -14.37 21.87 20.81
N VAL A 164 -15.52 21.21 20.86
CA VAL A 164 -16.83 21.88 20.94
C VAL A 164 -16.96 22.63 22.26
N ASN A 165 -16.64 21.99 23.39
CA ASN A 165 -16.72 22.63 24.71
C ASN A 165 -15.79 23.84 24.82
N ASN A 166 -14.56 23.75 24.29
CA ASN A 166 -13.63 24.87 24.31
C ASN A 166 -14.10 26.03 23.42
N THR A 167 -14.70 25.73 22.26
CA THR A 167 -15.24 26.77 21.36
C THR A 167 -16.44 27.49 21.97
N ASP A 168 -17.34 26.75 22.62
CA ASP A 168 -18.51 27.31 23.29
C ASP A 168 -18.11 28.14 24.53
N GLU A 169 -17.09 27.71 25.28
CA GLU A 169 -16.56 28.48 26.41
C GLU A 169 -15.91 29.79 25.95
N ILE A 170 -15.09 29.75 24.89
CA ILE A 170 -14.46 30.94 24.30
C ILE A 170 -15.53 31.92 23.79
N ARG A 171 -16.55 31.42 23.09
CA ARG A 171 -17.64 32.23 22.56
C ARG A 171 -18.44 32.91 23.67
N LEU A 172 -18.78 32.17 24.72
CA LEU A 172 -19.51 32.70 25.88
C LEU A 172 -18.69 33.77 26.61
N ARG A 173 -17.38 33.55 26.80
CA ARG A 173 -16.49 34.57 27.38
C ARG A 173 -16.45 35.84 26.54
N PHE A 174 -16.33 35.72 25.22
CA PHE A 174 -16.33 36.87 24.33
C PHE A 174 -17.64 37.68 24.40
N GLU A 175 -18.78 37.00 24.44
CA GLU A 175 -20.11 37.64 24.57
C GLU A 175 -20.25 38.37 25.91
N ILE A 176 -19.81 37.76 27.02
CA ILE A 176 -19.81 38.39 28.35
C ILE A 176 -18.94 39.66 28.35
N THR A 177 -17.73 39.58 27.81
CA THR A 177 -16.81 40.72 27.76
C THR A 177 -17.33 41.84 26.86
N ASP A 178 -17.93 41.52 25.71
CA ASP A 178 -18.52 42.50 24.80
C ASP A 178 -19.72 43.22 25.44
N LEU A 179 -20.62 42.49 26.11
CA LEU A 179 -21.76 43.09 26.81
C LEU A 179 -21.32 44.01 27.94
N ALA A 180 -20.32 43.60 28.72
CA ALA A 180 -19.76 44.42 29.78
C ALA A 180 -19.10 45.70 29.23
N LYS A 181 -18.33 45.60 28.15
CA LYS A 181 -17.75 46.76 27.44
C LYS A 181 -18.82 47.69 26.89
N ARG A 182 -19.89 47.16 26.31
CA ARG A 182 -21.02 47.97 25.80
C ARG A 182 -21.72 48.74 26.91
N LEU A 183 -21.92 48.11 28.08
CA LEU A 183 -22.50 48.77 29.24
C LEU A 183 -21.63 49.95 29.71
N LEU A 184 -20.34 49.70 29.93
CA LEU A 184 -19.40 50.71 30.41
C LEU A 184 -19.19 51.85 29.39
N LYS A 185 -19.17 51.53 28.08
CA LYS A 185 -19.06 52.53 27.01
C LYS A 185 -20.31 53.41 26.89
N LYS A 186 -21.51 52.83 27.09
CA LYS A 186 -22.77 53.58 27.02
C LYS A 186 -22.93 54.53 28.22
N PHE A 187 -22.38 54.15 29.38
CA PHE A 187 -22.52 54.89 30.64
C PHE A 187 -21.16 55.19 31.29
N PRO A 188 -20.29 55.97 30.64
CA PRO A 188 -18.87 56.12 31.04
C PRO A 188 -18.67 56.82 32.39
N ASN A 189 -19.61 57.68 32.80
CA ASN A 189 -19.52 58.47 34.03
C ASN A 189 -20.48 58.00 35.13
N ASN A 190 -21.16 56.87 34.93
CA ASN A 190 -22.24 56.41 35.81
C ASN A 190 -21.92 55.08 36.50
N LYS A 191 -20.64 54.83 36.80
CA LYS A 191 -20.18 53.60 37.50
C LYS A 191 -20.91 53.42 38.84
N LYS A 192 -21.12 54.51 39.59
CA LYS A 192 -21.83 54.46 40.88
C LYS A 192 -23.29 54.03 40.74
N GLU A 193 -23.98 54.50 39.71
CA GLU A 193 -25.36 54.17 39.41
C GLU A 193 -25.48 52.72 38.89
N ILE A 194 -24.51 52.25 38.11
CA ILE A 194 -24.40 50.84 37.72
C ILE A 194 -24.23 49.94 38.97
N ASP A 195 -23.29 50.27 39.86
CA ASP A 195 -23.06 49.52 41.10
C ASP A 195 -24.28 49.54 42.01
N THR A 196 -24.99 50.66 42.07
CA THR A 196 -26.24 50.82 42.84
C THR A 196 -27.32 49.90 42.30
N ILE A 197 -27.55 49.89 40.99
CA ILE A 197 -28.50 48.98 40.34
C ILE A 197 -28.07 47.52 40.54
N PHE A 198 -26.77 47.23 40.46
CA PHE A 198 -26.30 45.86 40.64
C PHE A 198 -26.52 45.32 42.05
N ASN A 199 -26.35 46.16 43.07
CA ASN A 199 -26.64 45.80 44.45
C ASN A 199 -28.15 45.64 44.69
N MET A 200 -28.98 46.53 44.12
CA MET A 200 -30.45 46.44 44.23
C MET A 200 -31.01 45.17 43.56
N VAL A 201 -30.51 44.81 42.38
CA VAL A 201 -30.90 43.57 41.68
C VAL A 201 -30.44 42.31 42.42
N SER A 202 -29.32 42.38 43.16
CA SER A 202 -28.85 41.27 44.01
C SER A 202 -29.75 41.03 45.23
N GLY A 203 -30.33 42.08 45.79
CA GLY A 203 -31.19 42.02 46.99
C GLY A 203 -32.64 41.64 46.72
N ALA A 204 -33.06 41.55 45.44
CA ALA A 204 -34.47 41.42 45.04
C ALA A 204 -35.36 42.55 45.61
N ASP A 205 -34.80 43.76 45.69
CA ASP A 205 -35.49 44.93 46.22
C ASP A 205 -36.53 45.48 45.23
N THR A 206 -37.58 46.08 45.78
CA THR A 206 -38.63 46.77 45.00
C THR A 206 -38.07 48.08 44.46
N LEU A 207 -37.85 48.17 43.14
CA LEU A 207 -37.33 49.40 42.53
C LEU A 207 -38.46 50.43 42.39
N SER A 208 -38.45 51.45 43.25
CA SER A 208 -39.40 52.58 43.16
C SER A 208 -38.64 53.91 43.25
N GLY A 209 -38.97 54.85 42.36
CA GLY A 209 -38.32 56.18 42.33
C GLY A 209 -36.98 56.25 41.59
N LEU A 210 -36.81 55.49 40.50
CA LEU A 210 -35.60 55.52 39.67
C LEU A 210 -35.39 56.89 39.01
N SER A 211 -34.16 57.38 39.02
CA SER A 211 -33.73 58.51 38.19
C SER A 211 -33.78 58.15 36.71
N SER A 212 -33.77 59.17 35.83
CA SER A 212 -33.77 58.97 34.38
C SER A 212 -32.60 58.12 33.89
N VAL A 213 -31.45 58.20 34.57
CA VAL A 213 -30.23 57.46 34.21
C VAL A 213 -30.34 56.01 34.67
N GLU A 214 -30.83 55.76 35.89
CA GLU A 214 -31.06 54.41 36.42
C GLU A 214 -32.10 53.64 35.61
N ALA A 215 -33.17 54.31 35.15
CA ALA A 215 -34.15 53.70 34.26
C ALA A 215 -33.56 53.30 32.90
N GLU A 216 -32.63 54.10 32.36
CA GLU A 216 -31.96 53.79 31.09
C GLU A 216 -30.96 52.64 31.22
N ILE A 217 -30.22 52.59 32.34
CA ILE A 217 -29.34 51.47 32.69
C ILE A 217 -30.18 50.21 32.82
N LEU A 218 -31.25 50.23 33.59
CA LEU A 218 -32.13 49.07 33.80
C LEU A 218 -32.74 48.57 32.48
N THR A 219 -33.17 49.49 31.61
CA THR A 219 -33.67 49.15 30.27
C THR A 219 -32.59 48.46 29.44
N PHE A 220 -31.35 48.95 29.47
CA PHE A 220 -30.24 48.31 28.80
C PHE A 220 -29.98 46.90 29.36
N LEU A 221 -30.00 46.74 30.68
CA LEU A 221 -29.80 45.44 31.34
C LEU A 221 -30.91 44.44 30.99
N THR A 222 -32.17 44.89 30.92
CA THR A 222 -33.31 44.04 30.55
C THR A 222 -33.28 43.65 29.07
N VAL A 223 -33.03 44.60 28.17
CA VAL A 223 -33.00 44.34 26.71
C VAL A 223 -31.86 43.40 26.32
N ASN A 224 -30.71 43.49 26.99
CA ASN A 224 -29.57 42.61 26.75
C ASN A 224 -29.64 41.30 27.58
N GLY A 225 -30.75 41.03 28.26
CA GLY A 225 -30.96 39.80 29.01
C GLY A 225 -30.00 39.61 30.18
N ILE A 226 -29.41 40.69 30.71
CA ILE A 226 -28.57 40.67 31.92
C ILE A 226 -29.48 40.53 33.15
N VAL A 227 -30.65 41.15 33.10
CA VAL A 227 -31.60 41.15 34.21
C VAL A 227 -32.99 40.81 33.71
N GLU A 228 -33.69 39.95 34.44
CA GLU A 228 -35.05 39.50 34.17
C GLU A 228 -36.01 40.09 35.20
N LEU A 229 -37.22 40.43 34.75
CA LEU A 229 -38.27 40.96 35.61
C LEU A 229 -39.08 39.79 36.20
N LEU A 230 -39.13 39.71 37.54
CA LEU A 230 -39.86 38.67 38.27
C LEU A 230 -41.31 39.05 38.54
N ASP A 231 -41.58 40.32 38.80
CA ASP A 231 -42.92 40.82 39.12
C ASP A 231 -43.15 42.20 38.50
N HIS A 232 -44.09 42.27 37.55
CA HIS A 232 -44.48 43.51 36.87
C HIS A 232 -45.18 44.53 37.78
N THR A 233 -45.76 44.08 38.90
CA THR A 233 -46.49 44.96 39.83
C THR A 233 -45.58 45.61 40.87
N LYS A 234 -44.45 44.96 41.18
CA LYS A 234 -43.49 45.40 42.19
C LYS A 234 -42.13 45.80 41.61
N LEU A 235 -41.95 45.72 40.30
CA LEU A 235 -40.69 46.02 39.61
C LEU A 235 -39.51 45.29 40.27
N ILE A 236 -39.68 44.00 40.57
CA ILE A 236 -38.65 43.17 41.15
C ILE A 236 -37.85 42.52 40.03
N TYR A 237 -36.54 42.67 40.10
CA TYR A 237 -35.61 42.19 39.08
C TYR A 237 -34.64 41.17 39.66
N LYS A 238 -34.17 40.25 38.83
CA LYS A 238 -33.18 39.24 39.17
C LYS A 238 -32.19 39.07 38.03
N TYR A 239 -30.93 38.78 38.35
CA TYR A 239 -29.97 38.43 37.32
C TYR A 239 -30.32 37.14 36.60
N SER A 240 -30.20 37.17 35.28
CA SER A 240 -30.08 35.96 34.49
C SER A 240 -28.74 35.28 34.76
N GLU A 241 -28.58 34.03 34.30
CA GLU A 241 -27.29 33.33 34.39
C GLU A 241 -26.18 34.04 33.62
N LEU A 242 -26.53 34.73 32.52
CA LEU A 242 -25.61 35.59 31.79
C LEU A 242 -25.28 36.86 32.60
N GLY A 243 -26.28 37.44 33.26
CA GLY A 243 -26.10 38.67 34.02
C GLY A 243 -25.18 38.52 35.23
N LYS A 244 -25.28 37.41 35.96
CA LYS A 244 -24.36 37.11 37.06
C LYS A 244 -22.89 37.11 36.61
N LYS A 245 -22.62 36.57 35.41
CA LYS A 245 -21.27 36.52 34.84
C LYS A 245 -20.80 37.86 34.29
N VAL A 246 -21.70 38.64 33.70
CA VAL A 246 -21.38 40.02 33.27
C VAL A 246 -21.04 40.89 34.47
N VAL A 247 -21.81 40.79 35.56
CA VAL A 247 -21.57 41.52 36.80
C VAL A 247 -20.26 41.10 37.45
N SER A 248 -19.94 39.80 37.52
CA SER A 248 -18.68 39.36 38.12
C SER A 248 -17.47 39.95 37.38
N VAL A 249 -17.47 39.95 36.05
CA VAL A 249 -16.37 40.51 35.25
C VAL A 249 -16.23 42.04 35.44
N ILE A 250 -17.34 42.75 35.68
CA ILE A 250 -17.34 44.20 35.94
C ILE A 250 -16.90 44.51 37.38
N VAL A 251 -17.36 43.73 38.36
CA VAL A 251 -17.06 43.93 39.79
C VAL A 251 -15.62 43.56 40.11
N ASP A 252 -15.08 42.54 39.45
CA ASP A 252 -13.67 42.13 39.59
C ASP A 252 -12.70 43.04 38.80
N ASP A 253 -13.18 44.11 38.15
CA ASP A 253 -12.42 45.06 37.31
C ASP A 253 -11.54 44.36 36.25
N GLU A 254 -11.91 43.17 35.76
CA GLU A 254 -11.15 42.39 34.77
C GLU A 254 -11.20 42.99 33.34
N ILE A 255 -11.75 44.20 33.17
CA ILE A 255 -11.95 44.84 31.87
C ILE A 255 -11.05 46.07 31.74
N ASP A 256 -9.94 45.90 31.00
CA ASP A 256 -9.17 47.05 30.51
C ASP A 256 -9.99 47.77 29.42
N LEU A 257 -10.40 49.01 29.73
CA LEU A 257 -10.99 49.96 28.79
C LEU A 257 -9.87 50.68 28.04
N THR A 258 -9.20 49.98 27.13
CA THR A 258 -8.36 50.60 26.09
C THR A 258 -9.00 50.48 24.71
#